data_AF-A0AAV4LPY5-F1
#
_entry.id   AF-A0AAV4LPY5-F1
#
_cell.length_a   1.000
_cell.length_b   1.000
_cell.length_c   1.000
_cell.angle_alpha   90.00
_cell.angle_beta   90.00
_cell.angle_gamma   90.00
#
_symmetry.space_group_name_H-M   'P 1'
#
loop_
_entity.id
_entity.type
_entity.pdbx_description
1 polymer ?
#
loop_
_entity_poly.entity_id
_entity_poly.type
_entity_poly.pdbx_seq_one_letter_code
_entity_poly.pdbx_strand_id
1 'polypeptide(L)'
;MLTPQEEAKLINLQDRNLQWMSSKKNHKKCGKYLDVEHLASKCDRLLHTDYVRRHNEVARRIHRTLAKELGVKNIKKVERYKIDDRKFTKNGWISYDMSIHTEKKVQFNRPDIIVADKRKNRITIVEIGITSQNNLVKTEMEKKDKYQDLGKQMKFQTFGNHDTEIVIIPWVMTWDGVVTEFHNSYRRQLGISDRMEAQLQRIVLQQSHNFVMRELGVAATGITCECDPARKRQAANMDRGPPLKEREVHASARRPALPSAAPALAVACGA
;
A
#
# COMPACT_ATOMS: atom_id res chain seq x y z
N MET A 1 -6.70 -15.29 16.70
CA MET A 1 -7.46 -14.02 16.62
C MET A 1 -6.72 -12.99 17.47
N LEU A 2 -7.19 -11.74 17.55
CA LEU A 2 -6.71 -10.82 18.59
C LEU A 2 -7.42 -11.17 19.90
N THR A 3 -6.82 -10.87 21.04
CA THR A 3 -7.54 -10.91 22.32
C THR A 3 -8.35 -9.62 22.50
N PRO A 4 -9.42 -9.60 23.32
CA PRO A 4 -10.16 -8.37 23.62
C PRO A 4 -9.26 -7.23 24.14
N GLN A 5 -8.21 -7.58 24.89
CA GLN A 5 -7.21 -6.62 25.38
C GLN A 5 -6.36 -6.05 24.25
N GLU A 6 -5.97 -6.87 23.27
CA GLU A 6 -5.25 -6.39 22.09
C GLU A 6 -6.14 -5.49 21.21
N GLU A 7 -7.40 -5.86 21.03
CA GLU A 7 -8.38 -5.07 20.27
C GLU A 7 -8.61 -3.71 20.92
N ALA A 8 -8.83 -3.67 22.25
CA ALA A 8 -8.99 -2.43 23.00
C ALA A 8 -7.81 -1.47 22.82
N LYS A 9 -6.57 -1.99 22.75
CA LYS A 9 -5.38 -1.15 22.48
C LYS A 9 -5.37 -0.59 21.06
N LEU A 10 -5.82 -1.36 20.07
CA LEU A 10 -5.87 -0.89 18.69
C LEU A 10 -6.90 0.21 18.50
N ILE A 11 -7.97 0.26 19.31
CA ILE A 11 -8.97 1.34 19.27
C ILE A 11 -8.32 2.71 19.56
N ASN A 12 -7.21 2.77 20.31
CA ASN A 12 -6.50 4.03 20.53
C ASN A 12 -6.15 4.72 19.21
N LEU A 13 -5.87 3.98 18.13
CA LEU A 13 -5.62 4.57 16.80
C LEU A 13 -6.79 5.45 16.30
N GLN A 14 -8.01 5.11 16.66
CA GLN A 14 -9.21 5.84 16.24
C GLN A 14 -9.40 7.14 17.03
N ASP A 15 -8.74 7.27 18.19
CA ASP A 15 -8.78 8.50 18.96
C ASP A 15 -7.92 9.57 18.27
N ARG A 16 -8.58 10.49 17.55
CA ARG A 16 -7.91 11.61 16.90
C ARG A 16 -7.35 12.62 17.90
N ASN A 17 -7.73 12.52 19.18
CA ASN A 17 -7.25 13.37 20.26
C ASN A 17 -6.02 12.82 20.99
N LEU A 18 -5.42 11.70 20.54
CA LEU A 18 -4.16 11.17 21.11
C LEU A 18 -3.03 12.21 21.16
N GLN A 19 -3.11 13.29 20.35
CA GLN A 19 -2.24 14.46 20.44
C GLN A 19 -2.16 15.07 21.85
N TRP A 20 -3.25 15.05 22.64
CA TRP A 20 -3.28 15.56 24.02
C TRP A 20 -2.42 14.71 24.95
N MET A 21 -2.13 13.47 24.58
CA MET A 21 -1.24 12.59 25.33
C MET A 21 0.24 12.82 24.98
N SER A 22 0.54 13.60 23.93
CA SER A 22 1.91 13.98 23.61
C SER A 22 2.29 15.28 24.33
N SER A 23 3.44 15.27 25.00
CA SER A 23 4.02 16.49 25.59
C SER A 23 4.52 17.48 24.52
N LYS A 24 4.50 17.11 23.24
CA LYS A 24 5.02 17.90 22.11
C LYS A 24 3.93 18.18 21.08
N LYS A 25 3.91 19.41 20.55
CA LYS A 25 2.98 19.83 19.49
C LYS A 25 3.41 19.42 18.08
N ASN A 26 4.70 19.18 17.86
CA ASN A 26 5.28 18.92 16.54
C ASN A 26 6.01 17.57 16.50
N HIS A 27 5.93 16.90 15.35
CA HIS A 27 6.62 15.64 15.11
C HIS A 27 8.14 15.84 15.06
N LYS A 28 8.88 15.11 15.89
CA LYS A 28 10.34 15.26 16.05
C LYS A 28 11.11 15.16 14.73
N LYS A 29 10.71 14.29 13.80
CA LYS A 29 11.49 14.03 12.57
C LYS A 29 11.21 15.04 11.45
N CYS A 30 9.99 15.55 11.34
CA CYS A 30 9.58 16.38 10.20
C CYS A 30 9.11 17.79 10.57
N GLY A 31 8.94 18.11 11.85
CA GLY A 31 8.53 19.43 12.34
C GLY A 31 7.07 19.81 12.10
N LYS A 32 6.29 18.98 11.39
CA LYS A 32 4.84 19.21 11.16
C LYS A 32 4.04 18.95 12.45
N TYR A 33 2.79 19.42 12.47
CA TYR A 33 1.86 19.19 13.57
C TYR A 33 1.73 17.71 13.91
N LEU A 34 1.73 17.39 15.20
CA LEU A 34 1.74 16.01 15.69
C LEU A 34 0.31 15.55 15.98
N ASP A 35 -0.24 14.77 15.06
CA ASP A 35 -1.47 14.03 15.24
C ASP A 35 -1.35 12.63 14.62
N VAL A 36 -2.35 11.78 14.88
CA VAL A 36 -2.38 10.40 14.36
C VAL A 36 -2.41 10.39 12.84
N GLU A 37 -3.18 11.29 12.25
CA GLU A 37 -3.38 11.38 10.80
C GLU A 37 -2.06 11.67 10.06
N HIS A 38 -1.27 12.62 10.58
CA HIS A 38 0.06 12.96 10.11
C HIS A 38 0.98 11.75 10.21
N LEU A 39 1.05 11.12 11.39
CA LEU A 39 1.93 9.98 11.63
C LEU A 39 1.55 8.74 10.82
N ALA A 40 0.26 8.49 10.59
CA ALA A 40 -0.22 7.27 9.96
C ALA A 40 -0.19 7.31 8.42
N SER A 41 -0.22 8.52 7.83
CA SER A 41 -0.36 8.68 6.37
C SER A 41 0.40 9.85 5.72
N LYS A 42 0.76 10.93 6.44
CA LYS A 42 1.28 12.18 5.81
C LYS A 42 2.74 12.51 6.11
N CYS A 43 3.37 11.78 7.03
CA CYS A 43 4.76 12.03 7.38
C CYS A 43 5.75 11.47 6.35
N ASP A 44 6.38 12.36 5.59
CA ASP A 44 7.40 12.01 4.58
C ASP A 44 8.61 11.29 5.18
N ARG A 45 8.93 11.55 6.46
CA ARG A 45 10.04 10.90 7.18
C ARG A 45 9.74 9.45 7.58
N LEU A 46 8.47 9.04 7.58
CA LEU A 46 8.06 7.65 7.85
C LEU A 46 7.85 6.84 6.56
N LEU A 47 7.88 7.51 5.39
CA LEU A 47 7.64 6.90 4.09
C LEU A 47 8.58 5.72 3.83
N HIS A 48 9.89 5.96 3.84
CA HIS A 48 10.90 4.94 3.53
C HIS A 48 11.20 3.97 4.67
N THR A 49 10.43 4.01 5.75
CA THR A 49 10.62 3.14 6.92
C THR A 49 9.33 2.39 7.23
N ASP A 50 8.49 2.92 8.11
CA ASP A 50 7.31 2.21 8.59
C ASP A 50 6.22 2.07 7.52
N TYR A 51 6.06 3.03 6.61
CA TYR A 51 5.03 2.92 5.56
C TYR A 51 5.39 1.83 4.55
N VAL A 52 6.63 1.82 4.05
CA VAL A 52 7.13 0.74 3.18
C VAL A 52 7.06 -0.61 3.87
N ARG A 53 7.42 -0.71 5.15
CA ARG A 53 7.33 -1.96 5.90
C ARG A 53 5.88 -2.47 6.02
N ARG A 54 4.93 -1.58 6.29
CA ARG A 54 3.49 -1.89 6.37
C ARG A 54 2.94 -2.35 5.03
N HIS A 55 3.26 -1.61 3.97
CA HIS A 55 2.92 -1.94 2.60
C HIS A 55 3.44 -3.32 2.19
N ASN A 56 4.74 -3.56 2.39
CA ASN A 56 5.39 -4.79 1.95
C ASN A 56 4.88 -6.02 2.71
N GLU A 57 4.48 -5.89 3.99
CA GLU A 57 3.87 -6.99 4.73
C GLU A 57 2.50 -7.40 4.15
N VAL A 58 1.68 -6.43 3.74
CA VAL A 58 0.41 -6.67 3.04
C VAL A 58 0.68 -7.34 1.69
N ALA A 59 1.57 -6.75 0.89
CA ALA A 59 1.94 -7.27 -0.43
C ALA A 59 2.47 -8.71 -0.36
N ARG A 60 3.33 -9.00 0.61
CA ARG A 60 3.90 -10.33 0.85
C ARG A 60 2.85 -11.39 1.12
N ARG A 61 1.79 -11.03 1.81
CA ARG A 61 0.68 -11.92 2.16
C ARG A 61 -0.27 -12.14 0.99
N ILE A 62 -0.60 -11.10 0.24
CA ILE A 62 -1.40 -11.19 -1.00
C ILE A 62 -0.63 -12.02 -2.03
N HIS A 63 0.62 -11.66 -2.31
CA HIS A 63 1.48 -12.37 -3.24
C HIS A 63 1.62 -13.86 -2.90
N ARG A 64 1.78 -14.22 -1.62
CA ARG A 64 1.86 -15.62 -1.21
C ARG A 64 0.59 -16.39 -1.57
N THR A 65 -0.58 -15.79 -1.36
CA THR A 65 -1.87 -16.41 -1.69
C THR A 65 -2.01 -16.61 -3.19
N LEU A 66 -1.73 -15.57 -3.97
CA LEU A 66 -1.81 -15.62 -5.44
C LEU A 66 -0.80 -16.60 -6.04
N ALA A 67 0.43 -16.64 -5.51
CA ALA A 67 1.44 -17.62 -5.92
C ALA A 67 0.98 -19.06 -5.67
N LYS A 68 0.25 -19.30 -4.57
CA LYS A 68 -0.31 -20.63 -4.26
C LYS A 68 -1.38 -21.01 -5.26
N GLU A 69 -2.28 -20.09 -5.58
CA GLU A 69 -3.35 -20.32 -6.56
C GLU A 69 -2.80 -20.54 -7.99
N LEU A 70 -1.72 -19.85 -8.34
CA LEU A 70 -1.01 -20.05 -9.61
C LEU A 70 -0.28 -21.40 -9.68
N GLY A 71 -0.12 -22.11 -8.56
CA GLY A 71 0.44 -23.46 -8.52
C GLY A 71 1.93 -23.53 -8.20
N VAL A 72 2.49 -22.52 -7.52
CA VAL A 72 3.84 -22.62 -6.94
C VAL A 72 3.86 -23.72 -5.88
N LYS A 73 4.68 -24.75 -6.09
CA LYS A 73 4.86 -25.86 -5.15
C LYS A 73 5.66 -25.43 -3.93
N ASN A 74 5.46 -26.11 -2.79
CA ASN A 74 6.23 -25.92 -1.56
C ASN A 74 6.26 -24.47 -1.03
N ILE A 75 5.15 -23.76 -1.12
CA ILE A 75 5.04 -22.41 -0.55
C ILE A 75 5.29 -22.46 0.97
N LYS A 76 6.32 -21.72 1.39
CA LYS A 76 6.71 -21.58 2.79
C LYS A 76 5.55 -21.01 3.62
N LYS A 77 5.58 -21.26 4.93
CA LYS A 77 4.71 -20.57 5.90
C LYS A 77 4.91 -19.06 5.79
N VAL A 78 3.91 -18.29 6.22
CA VAL A 78 3.94 -16.83 6.14
C VAL A 78 5.23 -16.30 6.76
N GLU A 79 5.70 -16.72 7.93
CA GLU A 79 6.91 -16.10 8.53
C GLU A 79 8.18 -16.24 7.67
N ARG A 80 8.27 -17.31 6.87
CA ARG A 80 9.46 -17.67 6.07
C ARG A 80 9.30 -17.35 4.58
N TYR A 81 8.14 -16.83 4.17
CA TYR A 81 7.87 -16.49 2.78
C TYR A 81 8.58 -15.18 2.41
N LYS A 82 9.52 -15.29 1.47
CA LYS A 82 10.17 -14.17 0.80
C LYS A 82 9.54 -13.99 -0.57
N ILE A 83 9.35 -12.74 -0.95
CA ILE A 83 8.96 -12.38 -2.30
C ILE A 83 10.23 -12.40 -3.15
N ASP A 84 10.16 -13.06 -4.30
CA ASP A 84 11.22 -13.01 -5.31
C ASP A 84 10.67 -12.18 -6.48
N ASP A 85 11.54 -11.54 -7.25
CA ASP A 85 11.15 -10.58 -8.29
C ASP A 85 10.13 -11.17 -9.28
N ARG A 86 10.41 -12.36 -9.85
CA ARG A 86 9.47 -13.10 -10.70
C ARG A 86 9.54 -14.61 -10.47
N LYS A 87 8.38 -15.25 -10.40
CA LYS A 87 8.24 -16.72 -10.31
C LYS A 87 7.45 -17.25 -11.48
N PHE A 88 8.03 -18.23 -12.16
CA PHE A 88 7.38 -18.96 -13.24
C PHE A 88 6.81 -20.29 -12.74
N THR A 89 5.65 -20.63 -13.29
CA THR A 89 4.95 -21.89 -13.06
C THR A 89 4.46 -22.44 -14.39
N LYS A 90 3.98 -23.70 -14.40
CA LYS A 90 3.30 -24.25 -15.57
C LYS A 90 2.04 -23.47 -15.97
N ASN A 91 1.40 -22.78 -15.02
CA ASN A 91 0.15 -22.06 -15.25
C ASN A 91 0.37 -20.57 -15.57
N GLY A 92 1.61 -20.10 -15.64
CA GLY A 92 1.92 -18.68 -15.85
C GLY A 92 2.95 -18.15 -14.87
N TRP A 93 2.95 -16.85 -14.60
CA TRP A 93 3.96 -16.22 -13.75
C TRP A 93 3.38 -15.15 -12.82
N ILE A 94 4.08 -14.91 -11.72
CA ILE A 94 3.78 -13.83 -10.76
C ILE A 94 5.04 -13.02 -10.53
N SER A 95 4.93 -11.69 -10.45
CA SER A 95 6.03 -10.79 -10.11
C SER A 95 5.62 -9.79 -9.03
N TYR A 96 6.64 -9.22 -8.37
CA TYR A 96 6.48 -8.16 -7.39
C TYR A 96 7.44 -7.01 -7.65
N ASP A 97 6.93 -5.78 -7.65
CA ASP A 97 7.72 -4.55 -7.75
C ASP A 97 8.73 -4.55 -8.91
N MET A 98 8.31 -5.09 -10.06
CA MET A 98 9.14 -5.21 -11.26
C MET A 98 8.65 -4.29 -12.37
N SER A 99 9.58 -3.58 -12.99
CA SER A 99 9.31 -2.84 -14.23
C SER A 99 9.06 -3.79 -15.39
N ILE A 100 7.96 -3.57 -16.10
CA ILE A 100 7.62 -4.25 -17.35
C ILE A 100 8.03 -3.35 -18.52
N HIS A 101 8.82 -3.91 -19.44
CA HIS A 101 9.21 -3.22 -20.66
C HIS A 101 8.15 -3.49 -21.73
N THR A 102 7.61 -2.43 -22.31
CA THR A 102 6.62 -2.45 -23.38
C THR A 102 7.19 -1.77 -24.62
N GLU A 103 6.66 -2.10 -25.80
CA GLU A 103 7.11 -1.49 -27.07
C GLU A 103 6.85 0.02 -27.09
N LYS A 104 5.66 0.43 -26.64
CA LYS A 104 5.32 1.84 -26.45
C LYS A 104 5.72 2.28 -25.05
N LYS A 105 6.26 3.49 -24.93
CA LYS A 105 6.56 4.09 -23.62
C LYS A 105 5.24 4.36 -22.88
N VAL A 106 5.02 3.67 -21.78
CA VAL A 106 3.91 3.92 -20.85
C VAL A 106 4.41 4.71 -19.64
N GLN A 107 3.55 5.56 -19.08
CA GLN A 107 3.89 6.37 -17.91
C GLN A 107 4.17 5.51 -16.67
N PHE A 108 3.32 4.50 -16.44
CA PHE A 108 3.39 3.61 -15.28
C PHE A 108 3.70 2.18 -15.73
N ASN A 109 4.85 1.65 -15.32
CA ASN A 109 5.29 0.32 -15.77
C ASN A 109 5.77 -0.61 -14.65
N ARG A 110 5.70 -0.20 -13.39
CA ARG A 110 6.14 -0.98 -12.22
C ARG A 110 5.00 -1.13 -11.22
N PRO A 111 4.10 -2.12 -11.39
CA PRO A 111 3.03 -2.40 -10.43
C PRO A 111 3.53 -3.16 -9.21
N ASP A 112 2.77 -3.08 -8.11
CA ASP A 112 3.12 -3.84 -6.89
C ASP A 112 3.13 -5.34 -7.15
N ILE A 113 2.04 -5.92 -7.66
CA ILE A 113 1.99 -7.35 -8.01
C ILE A 113 1.38 -7.51 -9.40
N ILE A 114 1.95 -8.40 -10.19
CA ILE A 114 1.34 -8.86 -11.45
C ILE A 114 1.21 -10.37 -11.40
N VAL A 115 0.04 -10.89 -11.78
CA VAL A 115 -0.22 -12.31 -11.98
C VAL A 115 -0.69 -12.52 -13.41
N ALA A 116 0.10 -13.25 -14.20
CA ALA A 116 -0.32 -13.73 -15.50
C ALA A 116 -0.73 -15.21 -15.37
N ASP A 117 -2.04 -15.51 -15.40
CA ASP A 117 -2.58 -16.87 -15.34
C ASP A 117 -3.01 -17.33 -16.74
N LYS A 118 -2.24 -18.26 -17.31
CA LYS A 118 -2.49 -18.86 -18.62
C LYS A 118 -3.80 -19.64 -18.68
N ARG A 119 -4.20 -20.28 -17.57
CA ARG A 119 -5.41 -21.12 -17.54
C ARG A 119 -6.68 -20.28 -17.66
N LYS A 120 -6.64 -19.07 -17.10
CA LYS A 120 -7.75 -18.11 -17.12
C LYS A 120 -7.63 -17.13 -18.30
N ASN A 121 -6.58 -17.22 -19.11
CA ASN A 121 -6.22 -16.22 -20.12
C ASN A 121 -6.28 -14.78 -19.57
N ARG A 122 -5.70 -14.56 -18.38
CA ARG A 122 -5.92 -13.33 -17.60
C ARG A 122 -4.64 -12.80 -16.99
N ILE A 123 -4.49 -11.48 -17.05
CA ILE A 123 -3.45 -10.73 -16.34
C ILE A 123 -4.14 -9.89 -15.27
N THR A 124 -3.75 -10.12 -14.02
CA THR A 124 -4.22 -9.35 -12.87
C THR A 124 -3.10 -8.47 -12.35
N ILE A 125 -3.33 -7.16 -12.34
CA ILE A 125 -2.43 -6.17 -11.74
C ILE A 125 -3.04 -5.76 -10.41
N VAL A 126 -2.28 -5.92 -9.32
CA VAL A 126 -2.71 -5.51 -7.97
C VAL A 126 -1.86 -4.33 -7.55
N GLU A 127 -2.53 -3.26 -7.13
CA GLU A 127 -1.90 -2.04 -6.64
C GLU A 127 -2.40 -1.77 -5.22
N ILE A 128 -1.50 -1.74 -4.25
CA ILE A 128 -1.83 -1.70 -2.84
C ILE A 128 -1.76 -0.27 -2.33
N GLY A 129 -2.77 0.15 -1.57
CA GLY A 129 -2.82 1.48 -0.96
C GLY A 129 -3.18 1.41 0.51
N ILE A 130 -2.38 2.05 1.35
CA ILE A 130 -2.75 2.29 2.75
C ILE A 130 -2.81 3.80 2.95
N THR A 131 -4.02 4.31 3.14
CA THR A 131 -4.31 5.75 3.05
C THR A 131 -5.05 6.23 4.30
N SER A 132 -5.40 7.52 4.33
CA SER A 132 -6.32 8.04 5.34
C SER A 132 -7.76 8.00 4.86
N GLN A 133 -8.69 8.03 5.82
CA GLN A 133 -10.12 7.92 5.54
C GLN A 133 -10.62 8.99 4.54
N ASN A 134 -10.12 10.22 4.66
CA ASN A 134 -10.51 11.34 3.79
C ASN A 134 -10.10 11.12 2.32
N ASN A 135 -9.07 10.31 2.07
CA ASN A 135 -8.54 10.07 0.73
C ASN A 135 -8.91 8.69 0.19
N LEU A 136 -9.68 7.88 0.94
CA LEU A 136 -9.93 6.47 0.64
C LEU A 136 -10.46 6.24 -0.78
N VAL A 137 -11.60 6.86 -1.10
CA VAL A 137 -12.26 6.73 -2.41
C VAL A 137 -11.37 7.24 -3.53
N LYS A 138 -10.73 8.41 -3.33
CA LYS A 138 -9.82 9.00 -4.31
C LYS A 138 -8.63 8.08 -4.61
N THR A 139 -7.97 7.57 -3.57
CA THR A 139 -6.81 6.66 -3.73
C THR A 139 -7.22 5.35 -4.42
N GLU A 140 -8.41 4.82 -4.13
CA GLU A 140 -8.93 3.63 -4.79
C GLU A 140 -9.14 3.86 -6.30
N MET A 141 -9.79 4.97 -6.68
CA MET A 141 -10.01 5.33 -8.08
C MET A 141 -8.69 5.55 -8.83
N GLU A 142 -7.77 6.33 -8.25
CA GLU A 142 -6.45 6.59 -8.85
C GLU A 142 -5.68 5.29 -9.10
N LYS A 143 -5.67 4.36 -8.14
CA LYS A 143 -4.98 3.07 -8.28
C LYS A 143 -5.65 2.13 -9.27
N LYS A 144 -6.99 2.18 -9.39
CA LYS A 144 -7.74 1.42 -10.39
C LYS A 144 -7.38 1.82 -11.82
N ASP A 145 -7.16 3.10 -12.04
CA ASP A 145 -6.93 3.64 -13.38
C ASP A 145 -5.43 3.70 -13.77
N LYS A 146 -4.53 3.66 -12.77
CA LYS A 146 -3.07 3.80 -12.95
C LYS A 146 -2.46 2.90 -14.03
N TYR A 147 -2.86 1.64 -14.13
CA TYR A 147 -2.21 0.67 -15.05
C TYR A 147 -3.06 0.29 -16.26
N GLN A 148 -4.07 1.08 -16.62
CA GLN A 148 -4.91 0.78 -17.79
C GLN A 148 -4.10 0.66 -19.08
N ASP A 149 -3.17 1.58 -19.33
CA ASP A 149 -2.37 1.57 -20.56
C ASP A 149 -1.30 0.48 -20.56
N LEU A 150 -0.67 0.21 -19.42
CA LEU A 150 0.23 -0.93 -19.26
C LEU A 150 -0.52 -2.24 -19.56
N GLY A 151 -1.71 -2.41 -18.99
CA GLY A 151 -2.56 -3.58 -19.22
C GLY A 151 -2.88 -3.79 -20.70
N LYS A 152 -3.23 -2.72 -21.44
CA LYS A 152 -3.46 -2.78 -22.90
C LYS A 152 -2.22 -3.26 -23.66
N GLN A 153 -1.03 -2.74 -23.32
CA GLN A 153 0.22 -3.20 -23.94
C GLN A 153 0.50 -4.69 -23.64
N MET A 154 0.21 -5.11 -22.40
CA MET A 154 0.48 -6.48 -21.95
C MET A 154 -0.40 -7.56 -22.58
N LYS A 155 -1.60 -7.21 -23.11
CA LYS A 155 -2.53 -8.17 -23.73
C LYS A 155 -1.84 -9.05 -24.78
N PHE A 156 -1.14 -8.41 -25.71
CA PHE A 156 -0.44 -9.13 -26.77
C PHE A 156 0.89 -9.71 -26.27
N GLN A 157 1.68 -8.92 -25.54
CA GLN A 157 3.05 -9.28 -25.18
C GLN A 157 3.17 -10.51 -24.26
N THR A 158 2.14 -10.80 -23.46
CA THR A 158 2.25 -11.84 -22.42
C THR A 158 1.84 -13.23 -22.93
N PHE A 159 0.74 -13.32 -23.67
CA PHE A 159 0.17 -14.60 -24.13
C PHE A 159 -0.02 -14.67 -25.65
N GLY A 160 0.27 -13.60 -26.41
CA GLY A 160 0.03 -13.55 -27.85
C GLY A 160 -1.46 -13.57 -28.21
N ASN A 161 -2.34 -13.19 -27.28
CA ASN A 161 -3.79 -13.33 -27.42
C ASN A 161 -4.51 -11.99 -27.19
N HIS A 162 -5.26 -11.52 -28.19
CA HIS A 162 -6.04 -10.29 -28.13
C HIS A 162 -7.18 -10.34 -27.10
N ASP A 163 -7.68 -11.55 -26.82
CA ASP A 163 -8.78 -11.81 -25.88
C ASP A 163 -8.30 -11.95 -24.44
N THR A 164 -7.01 -11.70 -24.16
CA THR A 164 -6.48 -11.71 -22.79
C THR A 164 -7.24 -10.70 -21.92
N GLU A 165 -7.83 -11.19 -20.83
CA GLU A 165 -8.52 -10.36 -19.85
C GLU A 165 -7.49 -9.59 -19.01
N ILE A 166 -7.69 -8.28 -18.87
CA ILE A 166 -6.88 -7.44 -17.99
C ILE A 166 -7.76 -7.00 -16.82
N VAL A 167 -7.31 -7.32 -15.61
CA VAL A 167 -7.99 -6.93 -14.38
C VAL A 167 -7.05 -6.11 -13.51
N ILE A 168 -7.43 -4.86 -13.21
CA ILE A 168 -6.69 -4.00 -12.29
C ILE A 168 -7.44 -3.96 -10.97
N ILE A 169 -6.76 -4.35 -9.90
CA ILE A 169 -7.33 -4.48 -8.57
C ILE A 169 -6.63 -3.51 -7.62
N PRO A 170 -7.29 -2.40 -7.23
CA PRO A 170 -6.81 -1.54 -6.17
C PRO A 170 -7.07 -2.20 -4.81
N TRP A 171 -6.04 -2.72 -4.14
CA TRP A 171 -6.14 -3.21 -2.77
C TRP A 171 -5.92 -2.04 -1.80
N VAL A 172 -6.97 -1.24 -1.60
CA VAL A 172 -6.91 -0.03 -0.77
C VAL A 172 -7.65 -0.21 0.55
N MET A 173 -7.01 0.19 1.64
CA MET A 173 -7.62 0.32 2.96
C MET A 173 -7.03 1.50 3.72
N THR A 174 -7.72 1.96 4.75
CA THR A 174 -7.18 2.99 5.64
C THR A 174 -6.21 2.40 6.67
N TRP A 175 -5.40 3.25 7.29
CA TRP A 175 -4.51 2.84 8.37
C TRP A 175 -5.25 2.32 9.62
N ASP A 176 -6.53 2.65 9.78
CA ASP A 176 -7.47 2.14 10.80
C ASP A 176 -8.40 1.01 10.29
N GLY A 177 -8.11 0.44 9.11
CA GLY A 177 -8.74 -0.80 8.65
C GLY A 177 -10.09 -0.66 7.94
N VAL A 178 -10.50 0.57 7.61
CA VAL A 178 -11.71 0.85 6.83
C VAL A 178 -11.43 0.60 5.34
N VAL A 179 -12.43 0.06 4.65
CA VAL A 179 -12.41 -0.21 3.20
C VAL A 179 -13.67 0.36 2.55
N THR A 180 -13.68 0.47 1.23
CA THR A 180 -14.88 0.87 0.47
C THR A 180 -15.83 -0.32 0.27
N GLU A 181 -17.04 -0.04 -0.20
CA GLU A 181 -18.00 -1.09 -0.59
C GLU A 181 -17.51 -1.98 -1.74
N PHE A 182 -16.65 -1.45 -2.61
CA PHE A 182 -16.09 -2.19 -3.76
C PHE A 182 -15.04 -3.22 -3.33
N HIS A 183 -14.42 -3.05 -2.17
CA HIS A 183 -13.33 -3.90 -1.68
C HIS A 183 -13.69 -5.39 -1.66
N ASN A 184 -14.94 -5.73 -1.32
CA ASN A 184 -15.40 -7.11 -1.29
C ASN A 184 -15.37 -7.77 -2.69
N SER A 185 -15.60 -7.00 -3.76
CA SER A 185 -15.46 -7.50 -5.13
C SER A 185 -14.00 -7.83 -5.44
N TYR A 186 -13.07 -6.93 -5.12
CA TYR A 186 -11.63 -7.11 -5.32
C TYR A 186 -11.09 -8.33 -4.59
N ARG A 187 -11.47 -8.46 -3.31
CA ARG A 187 -11.12 -9.61 -2.48
C ARG A 187 -11.58 -10.94 -3.08
N ARG A 188 -12.82 -11.02 -3.57
CA ARG A 188 -13.34 -12.22 -4.22
C ARG A 188 -12.60 -12.53 -5.53
N GLN A 189 -12.30 -11.52 -6.34
CA GLN A 189 -11.52 -11.68 -7.58
C GLN A 189 -10.10 -12.20 -7.33
N LEU A 190 -9.48 -11.82 -6.21
CA LEU A 190 -8.17 -12.30 -5.77
C LEU A 190 -8.21 -13.65 -5.05
N GLY A 191 -9.39 -14.25 -4.83
CA GLY A 191 -9.53 -15.50 -4.08
C GLY A 191 -9.13 -15.37 -2.59
N ILE A 192 -9.19 -14.16 -2.03
CA ILE A 192 -8.81 -13.90 -0.64
C ILE A 192 -10.00 -14.22 0.27
N SER A 193 -9.83 -15.12 1.24
CA SER A 193 -10.88 -15.45 2.21
C SER A 193 -11.07 -14.34 3.26
N ASP A 194 -12.25 -14.29 3.88
CA ASP A 194 -12.57 -13.30 4.93
C ASP A 194 -11.57 -13.40 6.10
N ARG A 195 -11.16 -14.63 6.45
CA ARG A 195 -10.13 -14.87 7.46
C ARG A 195 -8.78 -14.26 7.07
N MET A 196 -8.42 -14.31 5.80
CA MET A 196 -7.17 -13.72 5.30
C MET A 196 -7.26 -12.20 5.25
N GLU A 197 -8.40 -11.64 4.81
CA GLU A 197 -8.65 -10.20 4.85
C GLU A 197 -8.57 -9.65 6.28
N ALA A 198 -9.22 -10.30 7.26
CA ALA A 198 -9.14 -9.93 8.67
C ALA A 198 -7.68 -9.97 9.18
N GLN A 199 -6.86 -10.90 8.69
CA GLN A 199 -5.42 -10.92 8.99
C GLN A 199 -4.68 -9.74 8.37
N LEU A 200 -5.02 -9.35 7.13
CA LEU A 200 -4.43 -8.18 6.47
C LEU A 200 -4.79 -6.88 7.21
N GLN A 201 -6.06 -6.69 7.56
CA GLN A 201 -6.53 -5.57 8.36
C GLN A 201 -5.82 -5.52 9.72
N ARG A 202 -5.72 -6.65 10.43
CA ARG A 202 -4.99 -6.75 11.70
C ARG A 202 -3.55 -6.25 11.57
N ILE A 203 -2.83 -6.62 10.53
CA ILE A 203 -1.43 -6.19 10.34
C ILE A 203 -1.35 -4.69 10.14
N VAL A 204 -2.24 -4.13 9.31
CA VAL A 204 -2.27 -2.71 9.04
C VAL A 204 -2.52 -1.95 10.33
N LEU A 205 -3.50 -2.38 11.12
CA LEU A 205 -3.79 -1.82 12.45
C LEU A 205 -2.59 -1.93 13.39
N GLN A 206 -2.06 -3.13 13.59
CA GLN A 206 -0.94 -3.37 14.52
C GLN A 206 0.31 -2.57 14.14
N GLN A 207 0.67 -2.53 12.85
CA GLN A 207 1.83 -1.77 12.42
C GLN A 207 1.61 -0.27 12.57
N SER A 208 0.45 0.23 12.18
CA SER A 208 0.07 1.65 12.34
C SER A 208 0.14 2.05 13.80
N HIS A 209 -0.48 1.27 14.68
CA HIS A 209 -0.46 1.50 16.13
C HIS A 209 0.97 1.56 16.65
N ASN A 210 1.80 0.57 16.30
CA ASN A 210 3.14 0.45 16.84
C ASN A 210 4.02 1.65 16.50
N PHE A 211 4.02 2.11 15.24
CA PHE A 211 4.84 3.28 14.91
C PHE A 211 4.18 4.59 15.36
N VAL A 212 2.84 4.73 15.33
CA VAL A 212 2.17 5.95 15.84
C VAL A 212 2.47 6.15 17.31
N MET A 213 2.30 5.13 18.15
CA MET A 213 2.58 5.23 19.59
C MET A 213 4.05 5.52 19.87
N ARG A 214 4.96 4.88 19.12
CA ARG A 214 6.41 5.15 19.19
C ARG A 214 6.73 6.61 18.87
N GLU A 215 6.10 7.19 17.86
CA GLU A 215 6.36 8.58 17.46
C GLU A 215 5.64 9.60 18.36
N LEU A 216 4.52 9.24 19.00
CA LEU A 216 3.86 10.04 20.04
C LEU A 216 4.61 10.01 21.38
N GLY A 217 5.53 9.07 21.58
CA GLY A 217 6.27 8.93 22.85
C GLY A 217 5.44 8.31 23.97
N VAL A 218 4.28 7.73 23.66
CA VAL A 218 3.48 6.94 24.59
C VAL A 218 4.20 5.59 24.73
N ALA A 219 4.65 5.26 25.94
CA ALA A 219 5.26 3.96 26.19
C ALA A 219 4.33 2.87 25.67
N ALA A 220 4.83 2.02 24.76
CA ALA A 220 4.06 0.91 24.23
C ALA A 220 3.66 0.03 25.40
N THR A 221 2.44 0.19 25.91
CA THR A 221 1.87 -0.70 26.93
C THR A 221 1.60 -2.04 26.27
N GLY A 222 2.66 -2.84 26.13
CA GLY A 222 2.62 -4.28 25.88
C GLY A 222 1.90 -4.74 24.60
N ILE A 223 2.35 -4.31 23.42
CA ILE A 223 2.22 -5.13 22.21
C ILE A 223 3.62 -5.48 21.72
N THR A 224 4.36 -6.24 22.52
CA THR A 224 5.39 -7.10 21.96
C THR A 224 4.66 -8.26 21.31
N CYS A 225 4.55 -8.25 19.99
CA CYS A 225 4.42 -9.51 19.28
C CYS A 225 5.67 -10.31 19.68
N GLU A 226 5.52 -11.42 20.40
CA GLU A 226 6.61 -12.35 20.68
C GLU A 226 7.12 -12.88 19.33
N CYS A 227 8.01 -12.13 18.72
CA CYS A 227 8.88 -12.63 17.69
C CYS A 227 10.05 -13.30 18.39
N ASP A 228 9.93 -14.62 18.48
CA ASP A 228 10.98 -15.63 18.59
C ASP A 228 12.41 -15.02 18.44
N PRO A 229 13.30 -15.12 19.46
CA PRO A 229 14.64 -14.51 19.47
C PRO A 229 15.49 -14.80 18.24
N ALA A 230 15.20 -15.89 17.51
CA ALA A 230 15.86 -16.24 16.24
C ALA A 230 15.64 -15.19 15.13
N ARG A 231 14.58 -14.38 15.21
CA ARG A 231 14.18 -13.41 14.17
C ARG A 231 14.94 -12.08 14.23
N LYS A 232 15.48 -11.70 15.40
CA LYS A 232 16.34 -10.49 15.54
C LYS A 232 17.64 -10.63 14.76
N ARG A 233 18.20 -11.84 14.67
CA ARG A 233 19.41 -12.12 13.87
C ARG A 233 19.12 -12.17 12.35
N GLN A 234 17.90 -12.54 11.94
CA GLN A 234 17.50 -12.54 10.53
C GLN A 234 17.06 -11.17 10.00
N ALA A 235 16.47 -10.30 10.83
CA ALA A 235 16.09 -8.94 10.43
C ALA A 235 17.30 -8.12 9.96
N ALA A 236 18.45 -8.26 10.63
CA ALA A 236 19.72 -7.64 10.21
C ALA A 236 20.27 -8.18 8.87
N ASN A 237 19.73 -9.30 8.37
CA ASN A 237 20.20 -9.97 7.14
C ASN A 237 19.14 -9.97 6.00
N MET A 238 17.93 -9.45 6.25
CA MET A 238 16.86 -9.32 5.26
C MET A 238 16.79 -7.92 4.62
N ASP A 239 17.62 -6.98 5.08
CA ASP A 239 17.71 -5.59 4.61
C ASP A 239 18.45 -5.43 3.25
N ARG A 240 18.45 -6.50 2.44
CA ARG A 240 19.07 -6.54 1.10
C ARG A 240 18.04 -6.84 -0.01
N GLY A 241 16.80 -6.43 0.19
CA GLY A 241 15.86 -6.26 -0.92
C GLY A 241 16.06 -4.87 -1.53
N PRO A 242 15.99 -4.70 -2.87
CA PRO A 242 16.13 -3.38 -3.46
C PRO A 242 15.06 -2.45 -2.84
N PRO A 243 15.45 -1.26 -2.33
CA PRO A 243 14.48 -0.30 -1.84
C PRO A 243 13.57 0.12 -2.99
N LEU A 244 12.28 0.35 -2.69
CA LEU A 244 11.38 1.09 -3.57
C LEU A 244 12.03 2.44 -3.89
N LYS A 245 12.60 2.58 -5.10
CA LYS A 245 13.23 3.81 -5.57
C LYS A 245 12.16 4.75 -6.15
N GLU A 246 12.09 5.93 -5.53
CA GLU A 246 11.48 7.21 -5.91
C GLU A 246 10.28 7.28 -6.88
N ARG A 247 9.20 7.89 -6.34
CA ARG A 247 8.09 8.63 -6.99
C ARG A 247 7.10 7.70 -7.72
N GLU A 248 5.88 7.51 -7.21
CA GLU A 248 4.82 8.51 -7.01
C GLU A 248 3.91 8.21 -5.80
N VAL A 249 4.18 8.88 -4.67
CA VAL A 249 3.20 9.04 -3.58
C VAL A 249 2.75 10.51 -3.48
N HIS A 250 3.14 11.36 -4.45
CA HIS A 250 2.76 12.76 -4.53
C HIS A 250 2.05 13.08 -5.84
N ALA A 251 0.73 12.89 -5.86
CA ALA A 251 -0.17 13.60 -6.77
C ALA A 251 -1.54 13.88 -6.10
N SER A 252 -1.55 14.31 -4.84
CA SER A 252 -2.78 14.86 -4.24
C SER A 252 -2.59 16.15 -3.43
N ALA A 253 -1.43 16.81 -3.52
CA ALA A 253 -1.21 18.07 -2.82
C ALA A 253 -0.23 18.99 -3.54
N ARG A 254 -0.57 19.43 -4.75
CA ARG A 254 -0.13 20.74 -5.26
C ARG A 254 -1.31 21.40 -5.95
N ARG A 255 -1.84 22.46 -5.36
CA ARG A 255 -2.62 23.45 -6.11
C ARG A 255 -1.67 24.08 -7.14
N PRO A 256 -2.07 24.29 -8.40
CA PRO A 256 -1.40 25.29 -9.22
C PRO A 256 -1.58 26.65 -8.54
N ALA A 257 -0.49 27.42 -8.45
CA ALA A 257 -0.59 28.81 -8.06
C ALA A 257 -1.52 29.51 -9.06
N LEU A 258 -2.55 30.17 -8.55
CA LEU A 258 -3.35 31.11 -9.35
C LEU A 258 -2.38 32.18 -9.89
N PRO A 259 -2.43 32.52 -11.18
CA PRO A 259 -1.67 33.65 -11.69
C PRO A 259 -2.14 34.92 -10.97
N SER A 260 -1.19 35.71 -10.50
CA SER A 260 -1.42 37.06 -9.98
C SER A 260 -2.29 37.83 -10.96
N ALA A 261 -3.44 38.34 -10.49
CA ALA A 261 -4.22 39.28 -11.26
C ALA A 261 -3.34 40.50 -11.62
N ALA A 262 -3.28 40.84 -12.91
CA ALA A 262 -2.67 42.08 -13.38
C ALA A 262 -3.48 43.27 -12.83
N PRO A 263 -2.86 44.43 -12.57
CA PRO A 263 -3.58 45.59 -12.08
C PRO A 263 -4.57 46.07 -13.15
N ALA A 264 -5.82 46.30 -12.73
CA ALA A 264 -6.84 46.90 -13.57
C ALA A 264 -6.36 48.31 -14.01
N LEU A 265 -6.38 48.56 -15.33
CA LEU A 265 -6.24 49.90 -15.87
C LEU A 265 -7.32 50.79 -15.26
N ALA A 266 -6.89 51.90 -14.66
CA ALA A 266 -7.76 52.99 -14.30
C ALA A 266 -8.38 53.58 -15.59
N VAL A 267 -9.70 53.47 -15.70
CA VAL A 267 -10.48 54.28 -16.64
C VAL A 267 -10.50 55.69 -16.09
N ALA A 268 -9.82 56.61 -16.77
CA ALA A 268 -9.91 58.04 -16.49
C ALA A 268 -11.26 58.57 -16.99
N CYS A 269 -12.10 59.05 -16.07
CA CYS A 269 -13.21 59.93 -16.39
C CYS A 269 -12.68 61.35 -16.60
N GLY A 270 -12.84 61.83 -17.84
CA GLY A 270 -13.15 63.18 -18.32
C GLY A 270 -12.60 64.45 -17.63
N ALA A 271 -11.95 65.28 -18.45
CA ALA A 271 -12.43 66.63 -18.79
C ALA A 271 -12.00 66.95 -20.22
#